data_AF-A0A6A5UNZ0-F1
#
_entry.id   AF-A0A6A5UNZ0-F1
#
_cell.length_a   1.000
_cell.length_b   1.000
_cell.length_c   1.000
_cell.angle_alpha   90.00
_cell.angle_beta   90.00
_cell.angle_gamma   90.00
#
_symmetry.space_group_name_H-M   'P 1'
#
loop_
_entity.id
_entity.type
_entity.pdbx_description
1 polymer ?
#
loop_
_entity_poly.entity_id
_entity_poly.type
_entity_poly.pdbx_seq_one_letter_code
_entity_poly.pdbx_strand_id
1 'polypeptide(L)'
;MYFLTPFTKLGMAAEGASSFSFPAIMGHLKAAAILLVGDGISADDAERLGLVSKILPTHEFLGNVLDIATRLASSLHGALQATKALMRNRSRQELLDANDRECALIQNERFGSEENLKAVSQFRRDQELRKKHRVRL
;
A
#
# COMPACT_ATOMS: atom_id res chain seq x y z
N MET A 1 -9.93 -9.37 5.49
CA MET A 1 -8.74 -9.03 4.69
C MET A 1 -8.27 -7.64 5.12
N TYR A 2 -6.97 -7.35 5.15
CA TYR A 2 -6.46 -6.04 5.59
C TYR A 2 -5.23 -5.63 4.79
N PHE A 3 -4.95 -4.34 4.74
CA PHE A 3 -3.75 -3.73 4.17
C PHE A 3 -2.78 -3.35 5.28
N LEU A 4 -1.48 -3.48 5.03
CA LEU A 4 -0.45 -3.18 6.02
C LEU A 4 0.80 -2.64 5.34
N THR A 5 1.40 -1.62 5.95
CA THR A 5 2.69 -1.04 5.58
C THR A 5 3.63 -1.12 6.79
N PRO A 6 4.32 -2.25 7.01
CA PRO A 6 5.10 -2.47 8.23
C PRO A 6 6.47 -1.75 8.19
N PHE A 7 6.54 -0.56 7.61
CA PHE A 7 7.79 0.17 7.38
C PHE A 7 8.53 0.45 8.69
N THR A 8 7.88 1.18 9.61
CA THR A 8 8.49 1.55 10.90
C THR A 8 8.80 0.33 11.77
N LYS A 9 7.97 -0.72 11.69
CA LYS A 9 8.22 -2.02 12.36
C LYS A 9 9.50 -2.72 11.86
N LEU A 10 9.96 -2.38 10.66
CA LEU A 10 11.19 -2.89 10.07
C LEU A 10 12.34 -1.87 10.11
N GLY A 11 12.20 -0.77 10.87
CA GLY A 11 13.19 0.31 10.92
C GLY A 11 13.32 1.09 9.61
N MET A 12 12.28 1.05 8.77
CA MET A 12 12.21 1.74 7.48
C MET A 12 11.28 2.96 7.56
N ALA A 13 11.56 3.95 6.72
CA ALA A 13 10.64 5.06 6.47
C ALA A 13 9.54 4.65 5.49
N ALA A 14 8.55 5.52 5.28
CA ALA A 14 7.50 5.32 4.28
C ALA A 14 8.10 5.13 2.87
N GLU A 15 7.51 4.22 2.08
CA GLU A 15 7.97 3.83 0.74
C GLU A 15 6.85 3.94 -0.32
N GLY A 16 7.22 3.95 -1.60
CA GLY A 16 6.29 3.85 -2.73
C GLY A 16 5.40 5.09 -2.91
N ALA A 17 5.93 6.27 -2.58
CA ALA A 17 5.21 7.54 -2.49
C ALA A 17 4.05 7.52 -1.48
N SER A 18 4.07 6.61 -0.50
CA SER A 18 3.02 6.53 0.53
C SER A 18 3.02 7.73 1.46
N SER A 19 4.16 8.41 1.65
CA SER A 19 4.24 9.67 2.41
C SER A 19 3.41 10.81 1.79
N PHE A 20 3.13 10.75 0.49
CA PHE A 20 2.28 11.70 -0.23
C PHE A 20 0.89 11.14 -0.50
N SER A 21 0.82 9.92 -1.04
CA SER A 21 -0.45 9.35 -1.52
C SER A 21 -1.41 9.00 -0.38
N PHE A 22 -0.94 8.51 0.76
CA PHE A 22 -1.84 8.13 1.85
C PHE A 22 -2.52 9.37 2.45
N PRO A 23 -1.81 10.43 2.86
CA PRO A 23 -2.47 11.66 3.31
C PRO A 23 -3.45 12.25 2.29
N ALA A 24 -3.14 12.17 0.99
CA ALA A 24 -4.03 12.64 -0.06
C ALA A 24 -5.31 11.81 -0.20
N ILE A 25 -5.26 10.50 0.08
CA ILE A 25 -6.41 9.59 0.02
C ILE A 25 -7.27 9.69 1.29
N MET A 26 -6.64 9.59 2.46
CA MET A 26 -7.35 9.34 3.73
C MET A 26 -7.16 10.42 4.80
N GLY A 27 -6.49 11.52 4.48
CA GLY A 27 -6.13 12.57 5.43
C GLY A 27 -4.95 12.21 6.33
N HIS A 28 -4.36 13.24 6.94
CA HIS A 28 -3.10 13.13 7.68
C HIS A 28 -3.18 12.19 8.89
N LEU A 29 -4.24 12.28 9.70
CA LEU A 29 -4.36 11.50 10.94
C LEU A 29 -4.45 10.00 10.69
N LYS A 30 -5.26 9.60 9.70
CA LYS A 30 -5.39 8.18 9.36
C LYS A 30 -4.11 7.66 8.71
N ALA A 31 -3.50 8.45 7.82
CA ALA A 31 -2.19 8.12 7.24
C ALA A 31 -1.10 7.96 8.32
N ALA A 32 -1.07 8.81 9.35
CA ALA A 32 -0.12 8.72 10.45
C ALA A 32 -0.29 7.43 11.28
N ALA A 33 -1.53 7.00 11.55
CA ALA A 33 -1.77 5.71 12.20
C ALA A 33 -1.19 4.53 11.39
N ILE A 34 -1.24 4.62 10.06
CA ILE A 34 -0.75 3.53 9.19
C ILE A 34 0.77 3.61 8.99
N LEU A 35 1.31 4.79 8.71
CA LEU A 35 2.71 4.97 8.34
C LEU A 35 3.65 5.11 9.55
N LEU A 36 3.17 5.68 10.66
CA LEU A 36 3.98 5.86 11.86
C LEU A 36 3.75 4.73 12.86
N VAL A 37 2.48 4.48 13.24
CA VAL A 37 2.12 3.45 14.23
C VAL A 37 2.20 2.04 13.62
N GLY A 38 1.99 1.91 12.31
CA GLY A 38 2.04 0.63 11.61
C GLY A 38 0.75 -0.19 11.79
N ASP A 39 -0.38 0.48 11.98
CA ASP A 39 -1.70 -0.15 12.07
C ASP A 39 -2.16 -0.68 10.71
N GLY A 40 -2.89 -1.79 10.74
CA GLY A 40 -3.53 -2.34 9.54
C GLY A 40 -4.83 -1.60 9.20
N ILE A 41 -5.18 -1.58 7.91
CA ILE A 41 -6.46 -1.04 7.42
C ILE A 41 -7.35 -2.22 7.04
N SER A 42 -8.53 -2.33 7.62
CA SER A 42 -9.52 -3.33 7.16
C SER A 42 -9.97 -3.03 5.72
N ALA A 43 -10.52 -4.03 5.02
CA ALA A 43 -11.10 -3.81 3.71
C ALA A 43 -12.20 -2.72 3.75
N ASP A 44 -13.08 -2.76 4.76
CA ASP A 44 -14.16 -1.79 4.98
C ASP A 44 -13.64 -0.36 5.20
N ASP A 45 -12.58 -0.21 5.98
CA ASP A 45 -11.92 1.08 6.16
C ASP A 45 -11.27 1.55 4.86
N ALA A 46 -10.60 0.66 4.13
CA ALA A 46 -9.95 0.99 2.87
C ALA A 46 -10.96 1.46 1.81
N GLU A 47 -12.16 0.86 1.76
CA GLU A 47 -13.22 1.29 0.84
C GLU A 47 -13.79 2.65 1.28
N ARG A 48 -14.12 2.80 2.56
CA ARG A 48 -14.65 4.04 3.12
C ARG A 48 -13.71 5.24 2.92
N LEU A 49 -12.40 5.01 2.97
CA LEU A 49 -11.36 6.03 2.79
C LEU A 49 -10.96 6.23 1.32
N GLY A 50 -11.48 5.43 0.39
CA GLY A 50 -11.15 5.53 -1.04
C GLY A 50 -9.80 4.95 -1.45
N LEU A 51 -9.16 4.15 -0.58
CA LEU A 51 -7.95 3.38 -0.94
C LEU A 51 -8.29 2.21 -1.88
N VAL A 52 -9.45 1.59 -1.70
CA VAL A 52 -10.03 0.64 -2.66
C VAL A 52 -11.35 1.18 -3.19
N SER A 53 -11.69 0.83 -4.42
CA SER A 53 -12.91 1.32 -5.08
C SER A 53 -14.16 0.51 -4.74
N LYS A 54 -14.00 -0.79 -4.46
CA LYS A 54 -15.11 -1.69 -4.17
C LYS A 54 -14.65 -2.97 -3.46
N ILE A 55 -15.41 -3.41 -2.46
CA ILE A 55 -15.31 -4.73 -1.84
C ILE A 55 -16.27 -5.68 -2.56
N LEU A 56 -15.77 -6.89 -2.90
CA LEU A 56 -16.53 -7.90 -3.62
C LEU A 56 -16.68 -9.18 -2.77
N PRO A 57 -17.85 -9.83 -2.76
CA PRO A 57 -18.03 -11.11 -2.07
C PRO A 57 -17.13 -12.20 -2.65
N THR A 58 -16.54 -13.03 -1.79
CA THR A 58 -15.58 -14.07 -2.21
C THR A 58 -16.18 -15.07 -3.21
N HIS A 59 -17.43 -15.49 -3.01
CA HIS A 59 -18.09 -16.49 -3.85
C HIS A 59 -18.43 -16.00 -5.26
N GLU A 60 -18.47 -14.68 -5.49
CA GLU A 60 -18.73 -14.06 -6.79
C GLU A 60 -17.54 -13.24 -7.31
N PHE A 61 -16.39 -13.33 -6.66
CA PHE A 61 -15.27 -12.41 -6.89
C PHE A 61 -14.84 -12.40 -8.36
N LEU A 62 -14.59 -13.57 -8.94
CA LEU A 62 -14.13 -13.69 -10.33
C LEU A 62 -15.19 -13.17 -11.31
N GLY A 63 -16.46 -13.50 -11.10
CA GLY A 63 -17.56 -13.04 -11.96
C GLY A 63 -17.67 -11.52 -11.97
N ASN A 64 -17.65 -10.90 -10.78
CA ASN A 64 -17.69 -9.44 -10.65
C ASN A 64 -16.47 -8.74 -11.28
N VAL A 65 -15.26 -9.30 -11.10
CA VAL A 65 -14.04 -8.75 -11.71
C VAL A 65 -14.10 -8.83 -13.24
N LEU A 66 -14.56 -9.96 -13.79
CA LEU A 66 -14.69 -10.15 -15.23
C LEU A 66 -15.76 -9.23 -15.85
N ASP A 67 -16.87 -8.97 -15.15
CA ASP A 67 -17.86 -7.99 -15.60
C ASP A 67 -17.25 -6.59 -15.74
N ILE A 68 -16.54 -6.13 -14.71
CA ILE A 68 -15.86 -4.81 -14.72
C ILE A 68 -14.83 -4.75 -15.86
N ALA A 69 -14.01 -5.80 -16.00
CA ALA A 69 -12.99 -5.87 -17.05
C ALA A 69 -13.61 -5.85 -18.45
N THR A 70 -14.69 -6.60 -18.66
CA THR A 70 -15.43 -6.66 -19.93
C THR A 70 -15.99 -5.29 -20.29
N ARG A 71 -16.62 -4.60 -19.33
CA ARG A 71 -17.16 -3.24 -19.54
C ARG A 71 -16.08 -2.24 -19.93
N LEU A 72 -14.90 -2.32 -19.31
CA LEU A 72 -13.76 -1.46 -19.67
C LEU A 72 -13.22 -1.80 -21.06
N ALA A 73 -13.11 -3.09 -21.41
CA ALA A 73 -12.63 -3.55 -22.70
C ALA A 73 -13.59 -3.23 -23.86
N SER A 74 -14.90 -3.16 -23.60
CA SER A 74 -15.91 -2.80 -24.60
C SER A 74 -16.14 -1.28 -24.73
N SER A 75 -15.44 -0.46 -23.95
CA SER A 75 -15.61 1.00 -23.96
C SER A 75 -14.79 1.69 -25.05
N LEU A 76 -15.05 2.98 -25.28
CA LEU A 76 -14.27 3.82 -26.21
C LEU A 76 -12.85 4.06 -25.65
N HIS A 77 -11.91 3.19 -26.06
CA HIS A 77 -10.53 3.16 -25.57
C HIS A 77 -9.83 4.52 -25.56
N GLY A 78 -9.98 5.32 -26.63
CA GLY A 78 -9.37 6.66 -26.71
C GLY A 78 -9.87 7.61 -25.61
N ALA A 79 -11.17 7.62 -25.35
CA ALA A 79 -11.77 8.44 -24.30
C ALA A 79 -11.34 7.96 -22.90
N LEU A 80 -11.27 6.64 -22.69
CA LEU A 80 -10.78 6.06 -21.44
C LEU A 80 -9.32 6.45 -21.16
N GLN A 81 -8.46 6.32 -22.16
CA GLN A 81 -7.04 6.68 -22.06
C GLN A 81 -6.85 8.16 -21.77
N ALA A 82 -7.54 9.03 -22.52
CA ALA A 82 -7.50 10.48 -22.31
C ALA A 82 -7.97 10.87 -20.90
N THR A 83 -9.09 10.31 -20.45
CA THR A 83 -9.64 10.55 -19.11
C THR A 83 -8.66 10.10 -18.02
N LYS A 84 -8.11 8.89 -18.14
CA LYS A 84 -7.10 8.37 -17.20
C LYS A 84 -5.84 9.23 -17.17
N ALA A 85 -5.39 9.74 -18.32
CA ALA A 85 -4.24 10.62 -18.41
C ALA A 85 -4.50 11.96 -17.71
N LEU A 86 -5.65 12.60 -17.95
CA LEU A 86 -6.04 13.84 -17.27
C LEU A 86 -6.10 13.65 -15.75
N MET A 87 -6.67 12.54 -15.27
CA MET A 87 -6.70 12.22 -13.85
C MET A 87 -5.29 12.03 -13.26
N ARG A 88 -4.40 11.29 -13.94
CA ARG A 88 -3.04 11.03 -13.44
C ARG A 88 -2.12 12.24 -13.50
N ASN A 89 -2.29 13.13 -14.48
CA ASN A 89 -1.38 14.24 -14.70
C ASN A 89 -1.37 15.25 -13.54
N ARG A 90 -2.47 15.37 -12.78
CA ARG A 90 -2.60 16.35 -11.69
C ARG A 90 -1.59 16.17 -10.55
N SER A 91 -1.22 14.93 -10.23
CA SER A 91 -0.36 14.62 -9.06
C SER A 91 0.88 13.81 -9.42
N ARG A 92 1.18 13.68 -10.72
CA ARG A 92 2.25 12.78 -11.19
C ARG A 92 3.62 13.26 -10.70
N GLN A 93 3.89 14.56 -10.77
CA GLN A 93 5.19 15.08 -10.38
C GLN A 93 5.40 14.97 -8.87
N GLU A 94 4.38 15.29 -8.07
CA GLU A 94 4.45 15.22 -6.62
C GLU A 94 4.64 13.78 -6.12
N LEU A 95 4.04 12.80 -6.79
CA LEU A 95 4.27 11.38 -6.51
C LEU A 95 5.72 10.97 -6.82
N LEU A 96 6.28 11.44 -7.95
CA LEU A 96 7.67 11.17 -8.30
C LEU A 96 8.63 11.83 -7.30
N ASP A 97 8.41 13.10 -6.98
CA ASP A 97 9.23 13.84 -6.01
C ASP A 97 9.14 13.23 -4.60
N ALA A 98 7.97 12.71 -4.20
CA ALA A 98 7.81 11.97 -2.95
C ALA A 98 8.62 10.67 -2.97
N ASN A 99 8.51 9.88 -4.05
CA ASN A 99 9.26 8.65 -4.20
C ASN A 99 10.78 8.91 -4.17
N ASP A 100 11.26 9.95 -4.85
CA ASP A 100 12.69 10.29 -4.89
C ASP A 100 13.22 10.68 -3.51
N ARG A 101 12.45 11.47 -2.74
CA ARG A 101 12.77 11.81 -1.34
C ARG A 101 12.79 10.59 -0.43
N GLU A 102 11.79 9.71 -0.55
CA GLU A 102 11.71 8.45 0.20
C GLU A 102 12.92 7.56 -0.11
N CYS A 103 13.21 7.31 -1.39
CA CYS A 103 14.33 6.49 -1.82
C CYS A 103 15.68 7.05 -1.32
N ALA A 104 15.90 8.36 -1.45
CA ALA A 104 17.14 8.98 -0.99
C ALA A 104 17.33 8.82 0.53
N LEU A 105 16.30 9.10 1.33
CA LEU A 105 16.36 8.94 2.79
C LEU A 105 16.57 7.48 3.17
N ILE A 106 15.90 6.56 2.49
CA ILE A 106 16.03 5.13 2.75
C ILE A 106 17.44 4.65 2.44
N GLN A 107 17.96 4.95 1.25
CA GLN A 107 19.27 4.51 0.81
C GLN A 107 20.39 5.08 1.66
N ASN A 108 20.29 6.37 2.04
CA ASN A 108 21.36 7.06 2.73
C ASN A 108 21.32 6.86 4.25
N GLU A 109 20.15 6.61 4.84
CA GLU A 109 20.00 6.66 6.29
C GLU A 109 19.35 5.43 6.94
N ARG A 110 18.36 4.80 6.29
CA ARG A 110 17.55 3.75 6.95
C ARG A 110 18.03 2.35 6.60
N PHE A 111 18.30 2.10 5.32
CA PHE A 111 18.71 0.79 4.83
C PHE A 111 20.06 0.41 5.42
N GLY A 112 20.12 -0.72 6.13
CA GLY A 112 21.34 -1.16 6.80
C GLY A 112 21.68 -0.41 8.09
N SER A 113 20.82 0.52 8.53
CA SER A 113 20.95 1.13 9.86
C SER A 113 20.87 0.08 10.97
N GLU A 114 21.42 0.38 12.14
CA GLU A 114 21.38 -0.53 13.29
C GLU A 114 19.95 -0.92 13.67
N GLU A 115 19.02 0.05 13.63
CA GLU A 115 17.60 -0.17 13.90
C GLU A 115 16.97 -1.12 12.88
N ASN A 116 17.21 -0.90 11.59
CA ASN A 116 16.73 -1.75 10.51
C ASN A 116 17.28 -3.19 10.63
N LEU A 117 18.60 -3.34 10.82
CA LEU A 117 19.24 -4.65 10.92
C LEU A 117 18.72 -5.45 12.12
N LYS A 118 18.52 -4.80 13.28
CA LYS A 118 17.91 -5.41 14.47
C LYS A 118 16.47 -5.84 14.20
N ALA A 119 15.66 -4.95 13.62
CA ALA A 119 14.26 -5.22 13.34
C ALA A 119 14.06 -6.38 12.36
N VAL A 120 14.82 -6.40 11.26
CA VAL A 120 14.79 -7.50 10.27
C VAL A 120 15.25 -8.82 10.89
N SER A 121 16.29 -8.80 11.71
CA SER A 121 16.77 -10.00 12.41
C SER A 121 15.71 -10.56 13.37
N GLN A 122 15.05 -9.69 14.14
CA GLN A 122 13.98 -10.11 15.03
C GLN A 122 12.78 -10.68 14.26
N PHE A 123 12.35 -9.98 13.20
CA PHE A 123 11.26 -10.45 12.36
C PHE A 123 11.52 -11.84 11.79
N ARG A 124 12.75 -12.12 11.33
CA ARG A 124 13.14 -13.45 10.82
C ARG A 124 12.93 -14.54 11.89
N ARG A 125 13.38 -14.31 13.12
CA ARG A 125 13.20 -15.25 14.25
C ARG A 125 11.72 -15.49 14.53
N ASP A 126 10.92 -14.45 14.57
CA ASP A 126 9.47 -14.55 14.83
C ASP A 126 8.77 -15.40 13.75
N GLN A 127 9.16 -15.24 12.48
CA GLN A 127 8.62 -16.06 11.39
C GLN A 127 9.00 -17.53 11.51
N GLU A 128 10.23 -17.84 11.94
CA GLU A 128 10.67 -19.23 12.16
C GLU A 128 9.88 -19.90 13.29
N LEU A 129 9.65 -19.18 14.40
CA LEU A 129 8.85 -19.68 15.52
C LEU A 129 7.40 -19.96 15.10
N ARG A 130 6.77 -19.04 14.35
CA ARG A 130 5.41 -19.20 13.82
C ARG A 130 5.28 -20.43 12.92
N LYS A 131 6.27 -20.68 12.05
CA LYS A 131 6.30 -21.87 11.19
C LYS A 131 6.38 -23.16 12.02
N LYS A 132 7.27 -23.22 13.02
CA LYS A 132 7.38 -24.38 13.92
C LYS A 132 6.09 -24.67 14.68
N HIS A 133 5.34 -23.63 15.07
CA HIS A 133 4.06 -23.79 15.75
C HIS A 133 2.95 -24.32 14.82
N ARG A 134 2.90 -23.87 13.56
CA ARG A 134 1.92 -24.34 12.56
C ARG A 134 2.13 -25.77 12.08
N VAL A 135 3.36 -26.29 12.14
CA VAL A 135 3.68 -27.68 11.74
C VAL A 135 3.37 -28.68 12.87
N ARG A 136 3.14 -28.20 14.09
CA ARG A 136 2.84 -29.01 15.27
C ARG A 136 1.34 -29.21 15.53
N LEU A 137 0.48 -28.56 14.74
CA LEU A 137 -0.98 -28.65 14.74
C LEU A 137 -1.43 -29.42 13.49
#